data_AF-A0A316LUA8-F1
#
_entry.id   AF-A0A316LUA8-F1
#
_cell.length_a   1.000
_cell.length_b   1.000
_cell.length_c   1.000
_cell.angle_alpha   90.00
_cell.angle_beta   90.00
_cell.angle_gamma   90.00
#
_symmetry.space_group_name_H-M   'P 1'
#
loop_
_entity.id
_entity.type
_entity.pdbx_description
1 polymer ?
#
loop_
_entity_poly.entity_id
_entity_poly.type
_entity_poly.pdbx_seq_one_letter_code
_entity_poly.pdbx_strand_id
1 'polypeptide(L)'
;MKKIITLLLAGLLLGTTVLFAACGTNNDESSTAASDDASSASPADGSSEAETSSEAETSSEPEESTGIPAQDPAVEEIESYPMTLEMTSDTMFKMSCTDELGKPFSTTFTKKSWGTWNIADWIYDGTAFTGGSTDWEYVYRAGATASGWVWSGGNHGNEKLLSLEFYDGETDEKIELKKGEPVELNRIKIVEKTQLHLGDEDKTYCDVVRTYTVVGRQLSLDVDYAFTEDTYFWLSYTCMFPINKKYGLYIDFKNNDGTTKTVETLEVGDANYNGPMHKGNAASVCEMYGKTNPSYRFYAEVFTIEDSLNNFANADKTFYWDMNTTHNKLYFSKFNSNTPTKVAAGTEWHTSCRWTFVADYEAPETSGEASA
;
A
#
# COMPACT_ATOMS: atom_id res chain seq x y z
N MET A 1 -22.17 -53.30 -37.00
CA MET A 1 -21.01 -53.15 -37.91
C MET A 1 -21.20 -51.85 -38.68
N LYS A 2 -20.29 -50.87 -38.77
CA LYS A 2 -18.92 -50.72 -38.23
C LYS A 2 -18.77 -49.32 -37.61
N LYS A 3 -18.08 -49.29 -36.46
CA LYS A 3 -17.18 -48.28 -35.88
C LYS A 3 -16.96 -46.98 -36.69
N ILE A 4 -17.25 -45.84 -36.05
CA ILE A 4 -16.71 -44.52 -36.40
C ILE A 4 -15.26 -44.44 -35.89
N ILE A 5 -14.43 -43.70 -36.62
CA ILE A 5 -12.97 -43.62 -36.44
C ILE A 5 -12.61 -42.56 -35.40
N THR A 6 -11.78 -42.94 -34.43
CA THR A 6 -11.07 -42.02 -33.55
C THR A 6 -10.00 -41.28 -34.34
N LEU A 7 -10.00 -39.95 -34.28
CA LEU A 7 -8.91 -39.13 -34.82
C LEU A 7 -8.32 -38.29 -33.68
N LEU A 8 -7.06 -38.57 -33.30
CA LEU A 8 -6.28 -37.62 -32.53
C LEU A 8 -5.97 -36.42 -33.43
N LEU A 9 -6.11 -35.21 -32.89
CA LEU A 9 -5.31 -34.08 -33.34
C LEU A 9 -4.86 -33.29 -32.10
N ALA A 10 -3.62 -33.55 -31.68
CA ALA A 10 -2.91 -32.68 -30.76
C ALA A 10 -2.18 -31.61 -31.58
N GLY A 11 -2.23 -30.35 -31.15
CA GLY A 11 -1.44 -29.29 -31.78
C GLY A 11 -1.93 -27.87 -31.50
N LEU A 12 -1.14 -27.13 -30.72
CA LEU A 12 -1.11 -25.66 -30.63
C LEU A 12 -2.42 -24.94 -30.24
N LEU A 13 -2.54 -24.63 -28.94
CA LEU A 13 -2.61 -23.22 -28.55
C LEU A 13 -1.33 -22.86 -27.81
N LEU A 14 -0.59 -21.86 -28.30
CA LEU A 14 0.51 -21.27 -27.54
C LEU A 14 -0.10 -20.43 -26.42
N GLY A 15 -0.01 -20.91 -25.19
CA GLY A 15 -0.14 -20.04 -24.02
C GLY A 15 1.08 -19.12 -23.97
N THR A 16 0.88 -17.82 -24.18
CA THR A 16 1.89 -16.81 -23.87
C THR A 16 2.03 -16.68 -22.36
N THR A 17 2.93 -17.49 -21.79
CA THR A 17 3.37 -17.35 -20.40
C THR A 17 4.14 -16.03 -20.26
N VAL A 18 3.47 -14.99 -19.75
CA VAL A 18 4.13 -13.79 -19.26
C VAL A 18 4.88 -14.17 -17.98
N LEU A 19 6.20 -14.24 -18.03
CA LEU A 19 7.01 -14.36 -16.82
C LEU A 19 6.93 -13.04 -16.05
N PHE A 20 6.21 -13.05 -14.93
CA PHE A 20 6.43 -12.06 -13.88
C PHE A 20 7.74 -12.41 -13.17
N ALA A 21 8.73 -11.54 -13.29
CA ALA A 21 9.97 -11.67 -12.54
C ALA A 21 9.71 -11.31 -11.07
N ALA A 22 9.79 -12.30 -10.17
CA ALA A 22 9.95 -12.03 -8.76
C ALA A 22 11.28 -11.28 -8.54
N CYS A 23 11.28 -10.26 -7.68
CA CYS A 23 12.47 -9.48 -7.38
C CYS A 23 13.59 -10.38 -6.83
N GLY A 24 14.71 -10.48 -7.56
CA GLY A 24 15.82 -11.35 -7.19
C GLY A 24 16.61 -10.80 -6.01
N THR A 25 16.76 -11.63 -4.97
CA THR A 25 17.75 -11.45 -3.91
C THR A 25 19.15 -11.77 -4.44
N ASN A 26 19.92 -10.76 -4.83
CA ASN A 26 21.35 -10.93 -5.10
C ASN A 26 22.16 -10.49 -3.88
N ASN A 27 22.46 -11.46 -3.00
CA ASN A 27 23.61 -11.38 -2.13
C ASN A 27 24.87 -11.50 -2.99
N ASP A 28 25.77 -10.53 -2.90
CA ASP A 28 27.20 -10.73 -3.18
C ASP A 28 28.02 -9.98 -2.13
N GLU A 29 28.65 -10.73 -1.23
CA GLU A 29 29.66 -10.20 -0.32
C GLU A 29 30.94 -9.90 -1.11
N SER A 30 31.52 -8.72 -0.93
CA SER A 30 32.90 -8.45 -1.36
C SER A 30 33.58 -7.49 -0.39
N SER A 31 34.24 -8.08 0.61
CA SER A 31 35.13 -7.38 1.54
C SER A 31 36.38 -6.83 0.85
N THR A 32 36.74 -5.57 1.11
CA THR A 32 38.14 -5.14 1.24
C THR A 32 38.23 -3.89 2.12
N ALA A 33 39.23 -3.84 2.99
CA ALA A 33 39.52 -2.73 3.90
C ALA A 33 40.91 -2.13 3.62
N ALA A 34 41.30 -1.15 4.44
CA ALA A 34 42.58 -0.40 4.45
C ALA A 34 42.65 0.78 3.43
N SER A 35 43.24 1.94 3.77
CA SER A 35 43.75 2.45 5.06
C SER A 35 44.23 3.91 4.90
N ASP A 36 44.07 4.73 5.97
CA ASP A 36 44.88 5.90 6.38
C ASP A 36 45.08 7.06 5.35
N ASP A 37 45.39 8.31 5.71
CA ASP A 37 46.04 8.83 6.91
C ASP A 37 45.78 10.37 7.11
N ALA A 38 46.02 10.86 8.34
CA ALA A 38 46.39 12.22 8.80
C ALA A 38 45.73 13.51 8.20
N SER A 39 45.50 14.63 8.92
CA SER A 39 46.06 15.10 10.22
C SER A 39 45.27 16.28 10.83
N SER A 40 45.36 16.42 12.16
CA SER A 40 45.37 17.62 13.05
C SER A 40 44.84 19.01 12.57
N ALA A 41 44.26 19.88 13.41
CA ALA A 41 44.53 20.08 14.85
C ALA A 41 43.41 20.82 15.63
N SER A 42 43.34 20.55 16.94
CA SER A 42 42.82 21.45 18.01
C SER A 42 44.05 22.06 18.75
N PRO A 43 43.97 22.90 19.83
CA PRO A 43 42.88 23.27 20.76
C PRO A 43 42.68 24.82 20.79
N ALA A 44 42.12 25.55 21.76
CA ALA A 44 41.51 25.36 23.09
C ALA A 44 40.50 26.55 23.30
N ASP A 45 39.76 26.80 24.39
CA ASP A 45 39.54 26.18 25.72
C ASP A 45 38.20 26.77 26.30
N GLY A 46 37.83 26.49 27.55
CA GLY A 46 37.18 27.51 28.39
C GLY A 46 35.81 27.26 29.03
N SER A 47 35.85 26.81 30.29
CA SER A 47 34.97 27.18 31.41
C SER A 47 33.51 26.69 31.50
N SER A 48 33.25 26.07 32.66
CA SER A 48 31.96 25.81 33.29
C SER A 48 31.15 27.07 33.63
N GLU A 49 29.84 26.89 33.79
CA GLU A 49 29.16 27.21 35.05
C GLU A 49 27.92 26.32 35.24
N ALA A 50 27.57 26.02 36.49
CA ALA A 50 26.43 25.18 36.86
C ALA A 50 25.55 25.97 37.84
N GLU A 51 24.29 26.21 37.44
CA GLU A 51 23.28 26.85 38.27
C GLU A 51 22.10 25.88 38.44
N THR A 52 21.60 25.78 39.66
CA THR A 52 20.52 24.86 40.05
C THR A 52 19.30 25.69 40.44
N SER A 53 18.14 25.49 39.81
CA SER A 53 16.90 26.12 40.27
C SER A 53 15.68 25.19 40.21
N SER A 54 15.16 24.95 41.42
CA SER A 54 13.77 24.68 41.81
C SER A 54 12.74 24.15 40.80
N GLU A 55 12.15 23.03 41.20
CA GLU A 55 10.87 22.48 40.75
C GLU A 55 9.74 23.51 40.63
N ALA A 56 8.93 23.37 39.59
CA ALA A 56 7.57 23.89 39.53
C ALA A 56 6.70 22.87 38.77
N GLU A 57 6.08 21.94 39.50
CA GLU A 57 5.12 21.02 38.89
C GLU A 57 3.95 21.81 38.30
N THR A 58 3.92 21.86 36.97
CA THR A 58 2.78 22.39 36.22
C THR A 58 2.11 21.19 35.57
N SER A 59 0.97 20.78 36.11
CA SER A 59 0.12 19.74 35.55
C SER A 59 -0.38 20.20 34.18
N SER A 60 0.33 19.82 33.11
CA SER A 60 -0.17 19.93 31.74
C SER A 60 -1.24 18.87 31.53
N GLU A 61 -2.49 19.31 31.38
CA GLU A 61 -3.52 18.51 30.70
C GLU A 61 -2.99 18.10 29.31
N PRO A 62 -3.36 16.92 28.78
CA PRO A 62 -2.83 16.45 27.51
C PRO A 62 -3.19 17.43 26.39
N GLU A 63 -2.19 17.89 25.63
CA GLU A 63 -2.45 18.74 24.47
C GLU A 63 -3.33 17.98 23.46
N GLU A 64 -4.40 18.63 23.03
CA GLU A 64 -5.25 18.17 21.94
C GLU A 64 -4.38 18.04 20.67
N SER A 65 -4.42 16.89 19.97
CA SER A 65 -3.50 16.65 18.85
C SER A 65 -3.60 17.77 17.82
N THR A 66 -2.48 18.46 17.59
CA THR A 66 -2.33 19.55 16.62
C THR A 66 -2.11 19.02 15.19
N GLY A 67 -2.49 17.76 14.94
CA GLY A 67 -2.29 17.05 13.69
C GLY A 67 -2.95 17.73 12.48
N ILE A 68 -2.36 17.49 11.31
CA ILE A 68 -2.93 17.96 10.05
C ILE A 68 -4.20 17.13 9.79
N PRO A 69 -5.39 17.75 9.62
CA PRO A 69 -6.61 16.99 9.35
C PRO A 69 -6.50 16.25 8.01
N ALA A 70 -7.17 15.09 7.94
CA ALA A 70 -7.42 14.46 6.65
C ALA A 70 -8.30 15.37 5.78
N GLN A 71 -8.14 15.24 4.47
CA GLN A 71 -9.06 15.87 3.54
C GLN A 71 -10.38 15.11 3.51
N ASP A 72 -11.46 15.80 3.15
CA ASP A 72 -12.72 15.14 2.83
C ASP A 72 -12.50 14.08 1.74
N PRO A 73 -13.13 12.90 1.83
CA PRO A 73 -13.01 11.86 0.81
C PRO A 73 -13.43 12.38 -0.57
N ALA A 74 -12.68 12.00 -1.61
CA ALA A 74 -13.01 12.40 -2.99
C ALA A 74 -14.14 11.55 -3.61
N VAL A 75 -14.49 10.42 -2.99
CA VAL A 75 -15.61 9.57 -3.35
C VAL A 75 -16.39 9.21 -2.09
N GLU A 76 -17.72 9.11 -2.20
CA GLU A 76 -18.56 8.62 -1.10
C GLU A 76 -18.22 7.17 -0.74
N GLU A 77 -18.51 6.77 0.50
CA GLU A 77 -18.38 5.36 0.92
C GLU A 77 -19.48 4.52 0.26
N ILE A 78 -19.10 3.34 -0.23
CA ILE A 78 -20.07 2.35 -0.70
C ILE A 78 -20.39 1.47 0.51
N GLU A 79 -21.52 1.72 1.14
CA GLU A 79 -21.95 1.04 2.37
C GLU A 79 -22.25 -0.46 2.16
N SER A 80 -22.84 -0.80 1.01
CA SER A 80 -23.36 -2.14 0.72
C SER A 80 -23.44 -2.38 -0.80
N TYR A 81 -23.01 -3.55 -1.27
CA TYR A 81 -22.98 -3.89 -2.70
C TYR A 81 -23.06 -5.42 -2.94
N PRO A 82 -24.00 -5.94 -3.74
CA PRO A 82 -24.10 -7.38 -4.00
C PRO A 82 -22.83 -7.96 -4.62
N MET A 83 -22.20 -8.91 -3.93
CA MET A 83 -20.94 -9.56 -4.30
C MET A 83 -20.97 -11.07 -4.03
N THR A 84 -20.11 -11.78 -4.75
CA THR A 84 -19.73 -13.17 -4.45
C THR A 84 -18.29 -13.19 -3.92
N LEU A 85 -18.04 -13.85 -2.79
CA LEU A 85 -16.71 -14.18 -2.28
C LEU A 85 -16.44 -15.68 -2.48
N GLU A 86 -15.31 -16.04 -3.09
CA GLU A 86 -14.93 -17.43 -3.35
C GLU A 86 -13.43 -17.66 -3.05
N MET A 87 -13.10 -18.74 -2.34
CA MET A 87 -11.73 -19.27 -2.34
C MET A 87 -11.52 -20.11 -3.61
N THR A 88 -10.92 -19.50 -4.63
CA THR A 88 -10.73 -20.11 -5.96
C THR A 88 -9.58 -21.13 -5.97
N SER A 89 -8.60 -20.99 -5.07
CA SER A 89 -7.52 -21.94 -4.87
C SER A 89 -6.95 -21.88 -3.44
N ASP A 90 -6.02 -22.79 -3.11
CA ASP A 90 -5.36 -22.80 -1.78
C ASP A 90 -4.43 -21.58 -1.56
N THR A 91 -4.22 -20.78 -2.61
CA THR A 91 -3.38 -19.59 -2.64
C THR A 91 -4.07 -18.36 -3.22
N MET A 92 -5.38 -18.42 -3.49
CA MET A 92 -6.16 -17.29 -4.01
C MET A 92 -7.60 -17.33 -3.52
N PHE A 93 -8.10 -16.18 -3.07
CA PHE A 93 -9.53 -15.92 -2.97
C PHE A 93 -9.88 -14.64 -3.75
N LYS A 94 -11.15 -14.51 -4.13
CA LYS A 94 -11.63 -13.48 -5.03
C LYS A 94 -13.01 -13.00 -4.61
N MET A 95 -13.16 -11.68 -4.53
CA MET A 95 -14.46 -11.01 -4.57
C MET A 95 -14.82 -10.76 -6.04
N SER A 96 -16.09 -10.97 -6.41
CA SER A 96 -16.65 -10.60 -7.71
C SER A 96 -17.96 -9.85 -7.56
N CYS A 97 -18.23 -8.89 -8.44
CA CYS A 97 -19.58 -8.34 -8.63
C CYS A 97 -19.83 -8.00 -10.10
N THR A 98 -21.06 -7.62 -10.41
CA THR A 98 -21.41 -6.90 -11.65
C THR A 98 -21.72 -5.47 -11.25
N ASP A 99 -21.10 -4.49 -11.90
CA ASP A 99 -21.29 -3.08 -11.59
C ASP A 99 -22.64 -2.54 -12.12
N GLU A 100 -22.91 -1.26 -11.84
CA GLU A 100 -24.12 -0.53 -12.22
C GLU A 100 -24.27 -0.37 -13.75
N LEU A 101 -23.17 -0.52 -14.50
CA LEU A 101 -23.13 -0.49 -15.96
C LEU A 101 -23.30 -1.90 -16.57
N GLY A 102 -23.50 -2.93 -15.74
CA GLY A 102 -23.63 -4.32 -16.16
C GLY A 102 -22.28 -5.00 -16.48
N LYS A 103 -21.16 -4.46 -15.98
CA LYS A 103 -19.79 -4.94 -16.26
C LYS A 103 -19.20 -5.72 -15.09
N PRO A 104 -18.48 -6.83 -15.35
CA PRO A 104 -17.92 -7.63 -14.27
C PRO A 104 -16.70 -6.92 -13.66
N PHE A 105 -16.69 -6.82 -12.33
CA PHE A 105 -15.55 -6.39 -11.52
C PHE A 105 -15.09 -7.51 -10.58
N SER A 106 -13.81 -7.55 -10.25
CA SER A 106 -13.30 -8.41 -9.17
C SER A 106 -12.01 -7.90 -8.56
N THR A 107 -11.90 -8.11 -7.25
CA THR A 107 -10.67 -7.94 -6.45
C THR A 107 -10.14 -9.32 -6.08
N THR A 108 -8.88 -9.61 -6.37
CA THR A 108 -8.21 -10.85 -5.98
C THR A 108 -7.23 -10.62 -4.83
N PHE A 109 -7.10 -11.63 -3.97
CA PHE A 109 -6.09 -11.71 -2.92
C PHE A 109 -5.27 -12.98 -3.11
N THR A 110 -3.96 -12.88 -2.90
CA THR A 110 -3.01 -13.99 -3.12
C THR A 110 -2.19 -14.29 -1.88
N LYS A 111 -2.01 -15.57 -1.60
CA LYS A 111 -1.16 -16.07 -0.53
C LYS A 111 0.31 -16.00 -0.92
N LYS A 112 1.15 -15.42 -0.06
CA LYS A 112 2.60 -15.33 -0.23
C LYS A 112 3.31 -16.58 0.32
N SER A 113 4.58 -16.74 -0.03
CA SER A 113 5.37 -17.92 0.38
C SER A 113 5.61 -18.01 1.89
N TRP A 114 5.66 -16.86 2.59
CA TRP A 114 5.70 -16.74 4.06
C TRP A 114 4.31 -16.77 4.72
N GLY A 115 3.25 -16.98 3.93
CA GLY A 115 1.93 -17.39 4.43
C GLY A 115 0.85 -16.30 4.48
N THR A 116 1.19 -15.01 4.56
CA THR A 116 0.24 -13.89 4.56
C THR A 116 -0.51 -13.76 3.23
N TRP A 117 -1.57 -12.97 3.23
CA TRP A 117 -2.40 -12.68 2.07
C TRP A 117 -2.39 -11.19 1.74
N ASN A 118 -2.16 -10.87 0.48
CA ASN A 118 -2.16 -9.50 -0.02
C ASN A 118 -3.13 -9.35 -1.19
N ILE A 119 -3.64 -8.13 -1.34
CA ILE A 119 -4.32 -7.64 -2.53
C ILE A 119 -3.41 -7.87 -3.74
N ALA A 120 -3.99 -8.37 -4.83
CA ALA A 120 -3.26 -8.65 -6.06
C ALA A 120 -3.78 -7.80 -7.21
N ASP A 121 -4.95 -8.13 -7.74
CA ASP A 121 -5.48 -7.57 -8.98
C ASP A 121 -6.87 -6.98 -8.80
N TRP A 122 -7.06 -5.74 -9.29
CA TRP A 122 -8.35 -5.25 -9.73
C TRP A 122 -8.54 -5.56 -11.21
N ILE A 123 -9.63 -6.28 -11.52
CA ILE A 123 -9.96 -6.73 -12.86
C ILE A 123 -11.38 -6.25 -13.21
N TYR A 124 -11.51 -5.50 -14.30
CA TYR A 124 -12.79 -4.96 -14.79
C TYR A 124 -12.98 -5.26 -16.28
N ASP A 125 -14.14 -5.80 -16.65
CA ASP A 125 -14.48 -6.23 -18.02
C ASP A 125 -13.37 -7.11 -18.66
N GLY A 126 -12.77 -7.98 -17.84
CA GLY A 126 -11.65 -8.86 -18.22
C GLY A 126 -10.26 -8.21 -18.30
N THR A 127 -10.14 -6.91 -18.02
CA THR A 127 -8.87 -6.16 -18.02
C THR A 127 -8.34 -5.97 -16.59
N ALA A 128 -7.12 -6.42 -16.32
CA ALA A 128 -6.42 -6.09 -15.09
C ALA A 128 -5.84 -4.67 -15.14
N PHE A 129 -6.13 -3.86 -14.12
CA PHE A 129 -5.60 -2.49 -14.00
C PHE A 129 -4.34 -2.40 -13.15
N THR A 130 -4.18 -3.33 -12.22
CA THR A 130 -3.04 -3.44 -11.29
C THR A 130 -2.26 -4.72 -11.61
N GLY A 131 -1.23 -5.04 -10.83
CA GLY A 131 -0.44 -6.27 -11.05
C GLY A 131 -0.14 -7.02 -9.76
N GLY A 132 -0.61 -8.27 -9.67
CA GLY A 132 -0.59 -9.13 -8.48
C GLY A 132 0.75 -9.50 -7.83
N SER A 133 1.86 -8.88 -8.22
CA SER A 133 3.20 -9.05 -7.63
C SER A 133 3.74 -7.77 -6.98
N THR A 134 2.90 -6.77 -6.72
CA THR A 134 3.30 -5.44 -6.23
C THR A 134 2.57 -5.06 -4.94
N ASP A 135 3.22 -4.28 -4.08
CA ASP A 135 2.69 -3.90 -2.77
C ASP A 135 1.50 -2.92 -2.87
N TRP A 136 0.46 -3.18 -2.08
CA TRP A 136 -0.66 -2.28 -1.81
C TRP A 136 -0.66 -1.87 -0.34
N GLU A 137 -0.51 -2.86 0.55
CA GLU A 137 -0.44 -2.71 2.00
C GLU A 137 0.88 -2.08 2.44
N TYR A 138 1.01 -1.83 3.75
CA TYR A 138 2.24 -1.33 4.34
C TYR A 138 3.48 -2.17 4.00
N VAL A 139 4.63 -1.49 3.89
CA VAL A 139 5.97 -2.09 3.81
C VAL A 139 6.95 -1.19 4.54
N TYR A 140 7.68 -1.77 5.49
CA TYR A 140 8.61 -1.05 6.36
C TYR A 140 10.07 -1.35 6.04
N ARG A 141 10.93 -0.33 6.17
CA ARG A 141 12.37 -0.50 6.39
C ARG A 141 12.62 -0.45 7.88
N ALA A 142 12.72 -1.61 8.51
CA ALA A 142 12.80 -1.75 9.97
C ALA A 142 14.14 -2.38 10.41
N GLY A 143 14.61 -2.02 11.60
CA GLY A 143 15.83 -2.57 12.19
C GLY A 143 15.87 -2.45 13.72
N ALA A 144 16.55 -3.38 14.38
CA ALA A 144 16.69 -3.40 15.84
C ALA A 144 17.64 -2.31 16.38
N THR A 145 18.38 -1.64 15.49
CA THR A 145 19.32 -0.57 15.82
C THR A 145 19.29 0.50 14.74
N ALA A 146 19.82 1.69 15.03
CA ALA A 146 19.89 2.80 14.09
C ALA A 146 20.91 2.63 12.94
N SER A 147 21.56 1.46 12.78
CA SER A 147 22.67 1.26 11.82
C SER A 147 22.33 0.44 10.57
N GLY A 148 21.15 -0.16 10.48
CA GLY A 148 20.75 -0.95 9.31
C GLY A 148 19.30 -1.46 9.40
N TRP A 149 18.73 -1.82 8.26
CA TRP A 149 17.34 -2.25 8.13
C TRP A 149 17.17 -3.44 7.19
N VAL A 150 16.06 -4.14 7.36
CA VAL A 150 15.48 -5.10 6.40
C VAL A 150 14.12 -4.58 5.94
N TRP A 151 13.63 -5.08 4.80
CA TRP A 151 12.22 -4.91 4.46
C TRP A 151 11.37 -5.80 5.37
N SER A 152 10.22 -5.31 5.83
CA SER A 152 9.31 -5.98 6.74
C SER A 152 7.86 -5.65 6.43
N GLY A 153 7.03 -6.68 6.30
CA GLY A 153 5.61 -6.56 5.97
C GLY A 153 5.29 -6.54 4.48
N GLY A 154 4.01 -6.72 4.18
CA GLY A 154 3.46 -6.59 2.83
C GLY A 154 3.99 -7.68 1.90
N ASN A 155 4.34 -7.32 0.67
CA ASN A 155 4.85 -8.26 -0.34
C ASN A 155 6.40 -8.44 -0.28
N HIS A 156 7.05 -8.10 0.86
CA HIS A 156 8.50 -8.27 1.08
C HIS A 156 8.86 -9.31 2.16
N GLY A 157 7.88 -9.99 2.76
CA GLY A 157 8.11 -10.98 3.81
C GLY A 157 8.46 -10.36 5.16
N ASN A 158 9.22 -11.10 5.98
CA ASN A 158 9.52 -10.74 7.36
C ASN A 158 8.25 -10.47 8.20
N GLU A 159 7.20 -11.23 7.89
CA GLU A 159 5.90 -11.17 8.52
C GLU A 159 5.31 -12.57 8.68
N LYS A 160 4.90 -12.90 9.91
CA LYS A 160 4.42 -14.20 10.33
C LYS A 160 2.90 -14.20 10.43
N LEU A 161 2.22 -15.04 9.65
CA LEU A 161 0.76 -15.21 9.76
C LEU A 161 0.39 -15.93 11.07
N LEU A 162 -0.58 -15.38 11.81
CA LEU A 162 -1.23 -16.05 12.94
C LEU A 162 -2.60 -16.61 12.56
N SER A 163 -3.45 -15.80 11.91
CA SER A 163 -4.80 -16.20 11.49
C SER A 163 -5.30 -15.35 10.33
N LEU A 164 -6.10 -15.96 9.44
CA LEU A 164 -6.95 -15.28 8.48
C LEU A 164 -8.40 -15.69 8.75
N GLU A 165 -9.30 -14.72 8.88
CA GLU A 165 -10.70 -14.94 9.17
C GLU A 165 -11.60 -14.07 8.26
N PHE A 166 -12.72 -14.63 7.83
CA PHE A 166 -13.69 -13.97 6.96
C PHE A 166 -14.99 -13.75 7.73
N TYR A 167 -15.63 -12.62 7.49
CA TYR A 167 -16.86 -12.18 8.15
C TYR A 167 -17.79 -11.52 7.13
N ASP A 168 -19.09 -11.69 7.34
CA ASP A 168 -20.09 -10.81 6.74
C ASP A 168 -19.95 -9.43 7.41
N GLY A 169 -19.62 -8.42 6.62
CA GLY A 169 -19.37 -7.07 7.12
C GLY A 169 -20.62 -6.27 7.43
N GLU A 170 -21.83 -6.77 7.13
CA GLU A 170 -23.10 -6.17 7.57
C GLU A 170 -23.54 -6.70 8.95
N THR A 171 -23.21 -7.96 9.28
CA THR A 171 -23.69 -8.65 10.50
C THR A 171 -22.60 -9.01 11.52
N ASP A 172 -21.32 -8.91 11.14
CA ASP A 172 -20.16 -9.45 11.86
C ASP A 172 -20.20 -10.99 12.08
N GLU A 173 -21.08 -11.72 11.38
CA GLU A 173 -21.11 -13.18 11.44
C GLU A 173 -19.90 -13.81 10.71
N LYS A 174 -19.25 -14.79 11.35
CA LYS A 174 -18.06 -15.45 10.82
C LYS A 174 -18.40 -16.42 9.68
N ILE A 175 -17.69 -16.31 8.57
CA ILE A 175 -17.86 -17.11 7.36
C ILE A 175 -16.82 -18.23 7.30
N GLU A 176 -17.29 -19.46 7.06
CA GLU A 176 -16.41 -20.60 6.70
C GLU A 176 -16.23 -20.65 5.18
N LEU A 177 -15.28 -19.88 4.64
CA LEU A 177 -15.03 -19.82 3.21
C LEU A 177 -14.35 -21.11 2.69
N LYS A 178 -15.13 -21.95 1.99
CA LYS A 178 -14.66 -23.22 1.42
C LYS A 178 -14.24 -23.06 -0.04
N LYS A 179 -13.29 -23.89 -0.47
CA LYS A 179 -12.73 -23.87 -1.81
C LYS A 179 -13.75 -24.32 -2.86
N GLY A 180 -14.05 -23.46 -3.83
CA GLY A 180 -15.07 -23.72 -4.85
C GLY A 180 -16.52 -23.64 -4.36
N GLU A 181 -16.75 -23.15 -3.13
CA GLU A 181 -18.08 -22.90 -2.57
C GLU A 181 -18.25 -21.38 -2.38
N PRO A 182 -18.79 -20.66 -3.38
CA PRO A 182 -19.01 -19.22 -3.30
C PRO A 182 -20.05 -18.83 -2.24
N VAL A 183 -19.83 -17.69 -1.60
CA VAL A 183 -20.74 -17.08 -0.61
C VAL A 183 -21.19 -15.71 -1.13
N GLU A 184 -22.51 -15.47 -1.14
CA GLU A 184 -23.11 -14.20 -1.52
C GLU A 184 -23.15 -13.25 -0.30
N LEU A 185 -22.67 -12.02 -0.46
CA LEU A 185 -22.47 -11.03 0.61
C LEU A 185 -22.67 -9.61 0.05
N ASN A 186 -23.09 -8.65 0.89
CA ASN A 186 -23.12 -7.24 0.46
C ASN A 186 -21.96 -6.38 1.00
N ARG A 187 -21.27 -6.86 2.04
CA ARG A 187 -20.07 -6.23 2.61
C ARG A 187 -19.16 -7.34 3.09
N ILE A 188 -17.88 -7.31 2.72
CA ILE A 188 -16.92 -8.36 3.07
C ILE A 188 -15.93 -7.78 4.06
N LYS A 189 -15.80 -8.42 5.23
CA LYS A 189 -14.78 -8.08 6.23
C LYS A 189 -13.79 -9.23 6.35
N ILE A 190 -12.50 -8.92 6.22
CA ILE A 190 -11.40 -9.89 6.29
C ILE A 190 -10.45 -9.43 7.37
N VAL A 191 -10.22 -10.27 8.38
CA VAL A 191 -9.30 -9.99 9.49
C VAL A 191 -8.10 -10.90 9.36
N GLU A 192 -6.93 -10.33 9.06
CA GLU A 192 -5.65 -11.03 9.11
C GLU A 192 -4.87 -10.57 10.34
N LYS A 193 -4.40 -11.50 11.15
CA LYS A 193 -3.52 -11.22 12.30
C LYS A 193 -2.13 -11.76 12.01
N THR A 194 -1.13 -10.92 12.17
CA THR A 194 0.26 -11.21 11.85
C THR A 194 1.19 -10.67 12.92
N GLN A 195 2.48 -11.01 12.82
CA GLN A 195 3.54 -10.40 13.62
C GLN A 195 4.72 -10.04 12.71
N LEU A 196 5.25 -8.84 12.85
CA LEU A 196 6.41 -8.38 12.08
C LEU A 196 7.71 -8.76 12.80
N HIS A 197 8.72 -9.15 12.02
CA HIS A 197 10.03 -9.57 12.53
C HIS A 197 11.17 -9.06 11.64
N LEU A 198 12.42 -9.30 12.03
CA LEU A 198 13.61 -8.75 11.35
C LEU A 198 14.48 -9.86 10.71
N GLY A 199 13.83 -10.86 10.09
CA GLY A 199 14.50 -12.04 9.51
C GLY A 199 14.47 -13.30 10.39
N ASP A 200 14.04 -13.19 11.64
CA ASP A 200 13.91 -14.32 12.58
C ASP A 200 12.45 -14.43 13.05
N GLU A 201 11.72 -15.44 12.56
CA GLU A 201 10.28 -15.64 12.84
C GLU A 201 9.96 -15.91 14.32
N ASP A 202 10.95 -16.23 15.14
CA ASP A 202 10.81 -16.41 16.59
C ASP A 202 11.10 -15.12 17.38
N LYS A 203 11.48 -14.02 16.71
CA LYS A 203 11.75 -12.70 17.31
C LYS A 203 10.98 -11.59 16.61
N THR A 204 9.75 -11.38 17.05
CA THR A 204 8.83 -10.36 16.55
C THR A 204 8.99 -9.03 17.29
N TYR A 205 8.71 -7.91 16.62
CA TYR A 205 8.81 -6.56 17.21
C TYR A 205 7.47 -5.81 17.24
N CYS A 206 6.46 -6.31 16.54
CA CYS A 206 5.15 -5.68 16.41
C CYS A 206 4.08 -6.73 16.12
N ASP A 207 3.00 -6.74 16.90
CA ASP A 207 1.78 -7.48 16.59
C ASP A 207 0.89 -6.61 15.70
N VAL A 208 0.29 -7.20 14.67
CA VAL A 208 -0.50 -6.47 13.67
C VAL A 208 -1.85 -7.12 13.40
N VAL A 209 -2.89 -6.30 13.29
CA VAL A 209 -4.21 -6.70 12.82
C VAL A 209 -4.56 -5.89 11.58
N ARG A 210 -4.64 -6.55 10.42
CA ARG A 210 -5.19 -5.98 9.20
C ARG A 210 -6.68 -6.28 9.13
N THR A 211 -7.51 -5.26 8.97
CA THR A 211 -8.92 -5.38 8.63
C THR A 211 -9.14 -4.83 7.23
N TYR A 212 -9.42 -5.70 6.28
CA TYR A 212 -9.85 -5.30 4.95
C TYR A 212 -11.38 -5.24 4.92
N THR A 213 -11.94 -4.16 4.38
CA THR A 213 -13.37 -4.05 4.08
C THR A 213 -13.54 -3.90 2.57
N VAL A 214 -14.26 -4.82 1.93
CA VAL A 214 -14.50 -4.82 0.48
C VAL A 214 -15.97 -4.59 0.21
N VAL A 215 -16.30 -3.58 -0.61
CA VAL A 215 -17.67 -3.28 -1.05
C VAL A 215 -17.66 -2.85 -2.51
N GLY A 216 -18.11 -3.73 -3.40
CA GLY A 216 -18.18 -3.49 -4.84
C GLY A 216 -16.83 -3.06 -5.43
N ARG A 217 -16.74 -1.82 -5.91
CA ARG A 217 -15.53 -1.23 -6.51
C ARG A 217 -14.65 -0.46 -5.50
N GLN A 218 -14.91 -0.61 -4.20
CA GLN A 218 -14.21 0.04 -3.11
C GLN A 218 -13.57 -1.00 -2.17
N LEU A 219 -12.37 -0.68 -1.69
CA LEU A 219 -11.57 -1.50 -0.78
C LEU A 219 -10.90 -0.60 0.26
N SER A 220 -11.20 -0.81 1.54
CA SER A 220 -10.52 -0.17 2.66
C SER A 220 -9.57 -1.15 3.35
N LEU A 221 -8.49 -0.61 3.92
CA LEU A 221 -7.55 -1.32 4.78
C LEU A 221 -7.29 -0.47 6.02
N ASP A 222 -7.77 -0.97 7.15
CA ASP A 222 -7.48 -0.48 8.49
C ASP A 222 -6.45 -1.42 9.13
N VAL A 223 -5.42 -0.86 9.78
CA VAL A 223 -4.37 -1.65 10.41
C VAL A 223 -3.99 -1.11 11.77
N ASP A 224 -4.13 -1.97 12.78
CA ASP A 224 -3.68 -1.72 14.14
C ASP A 224 -2.30 -2.36 14.35
N TYR A 225 -1.37 -1.59 14.94
CA TYR A 225 0.00 -2.03 15.25
C TYR A 225 0.25 -1.86 16.74
N ALA A 226 0.71 -2.92 17.41
CA ALA A 226 1.18 -2.86 18.80
C ALA A 226 2.67 -3.22 18.86
N PHE A 227 3.52 -2.24 19.15
CA PHE A 227 4.98 -2.42 19.16
C PHE A 227 5.43 -3.11 20.45
N THR A 228 5.95 -4.32 20.34
CA THR A 228 6.44 -5.10 21.49
C THR A 228 7.91 -4.80 21.81
N GLU A 229 8.69 -4.30 20.85
CA GLU A 229 10.11 -4.03 20.97
C GLU A 229 10.50 -2.67 20.37
N ASP A 230 11.54 -2.04 20.94
CA ASP A 230 12.16 -0.83 20.39
C ASP A 230 12.66 -1.07 18.96
N THR A 231 12.12 -0.34 17.99
CA THR A 231 12.40 -0.56 16.56
C THR A 231 12.74 0.75 15.85
N TYR A 232 13.71 0.72 14.94
CA TYR A 232 14.13 1.86 14.13
C TYR A 232 13.59 1.73 12.70
N PHE A 233 12.97 2.80 12.20
CA PHE A 233 12.38 2.86 10.87
C PHE A 233 13.05 3.89 9.96
N TRP A 234 13.22 3.53 8.70
CA TRP A 234 13.58 4.43 7.59
C TRP A 234 12.40 4.55 6.62
N LEU A 235 12.60 5.15 5.45
CA LEU A 235 11.59 5.28 4.38
C LEU A 235 10.73 4.02 4.25
N SER A 236 9.48 4.18 4.67
CA SER A 236 8.48 3.13 4.79
C SER A 236 7.15 3.67 4.32
N TYR A 237 6.28 2.77 3.90
CA TYR A 237 5.01 3.08 3.29
C TYR A 237 3.89 2.41 4.06
N THR A 238 2.77 3.10 4.22
CA THR A 238 1.58 2.60 4.92
C THR A 238 0.46 2.24 3.95
N CYS A 239 0.42 2.92 2.80
CA CYS A 239 -0.47 2.65 1.68
C CYS A 239 0.31 2.83 0.36
N MET A 240 0.01 1.99 -0.63
CA MET A 240 0.52 2.08 -2.00
C MET A 240 -0.59 1.75 -3.00
N PHE A 241 -0.44 2.18 -4.26
CA PHE A 241 -1.34 1.76 -5.33
C PHE A 241 -0.57 1.52 -6.64
N PRO A 242 -0.43 0.26 -7.08
CA PRO A 242 0.19 -0.09 -8.35
C PRO A 242 -0.82 -0.01 -9.50
N ILE A 243 -0.50 0.69 -10.59
CA ILE A 243 -1.43 0.85 -11.72
C ILE A 243 -0.72 0.78 -13.07
N ASN A 244 -1.37 0.15 -14.04
CA ASN A 244 -0.94 0.08 -15.43
C ASN A 244 -0.93 1.49 -16.05
N LYS A 245 0.17 1.87 -16.69
CA LYS A 245 0.39 3.20 -17.30
C LYS A 245 -0.71 3.65 -18.26
N LYS A 246 -1.41 2.71 -18.91
CA LYS A 246 -2.53 3.02 -19.81
C LYS A 246 -3.72 3.70 -19.12
N TYR A 247 -3.91 3.38 -17.84
CA TYR A 247 -5.04 3.79 -16.99
C TYR A 247 -4.64 4.73 -15.84
N GLY A 248 -3.35 4.79 -15.51
CA GLY A 248 -2.79 5.71 -14.50
C GLY A 248 -1.66 6.59 -15.06
N LEU A 249 -1.73 7.03 -16.32
CA LEU A 249 -0.72 7.90 -16.92
C LEU A 249 -0.58 9.22 -16.16
N TYR A 250 -1.71 9.74 -15.71
CA TYR A 250 -1.88 10.97 -14.95
C TYR A 250 -2.16 10.67 -13.48
N ILE A 251 -1.70 11.56 -12.61
CA ILE A 251 -2.10 11.62 -11.20
C ILE A 251 -2.30 13.07 -10.78
N ASP A 252 -3.40 13.34 -10.08
CA ASP A 252 -3.64 14.56 -9.33
C ASP A 252 -3.40 14.32 -7.84
N PHE A 253 -2.38 14.98 -7.30
CA PHE A 253 -2.15 15.08 -5.87
C PHE A 253 -3.00 16.22 -5.31
N LYS A 254 -4.03 15.90 -4.53
CA LYS A 254 -4.83 16.89 -3.80
C LYS A 254 -4.07 17.15 -2.49
N ASN A 255 -3.34 18.27 -2.41
CA ASN A 255 -2.51 18.58 -1.24
C ASN A 255 -3.36 19.14 -0.10
N ASN A 256 -3.00 18.85 1.14
CA ASN A 256 -3.71 19.30 2.35
C ASN A 256 -3.69 20.83 2.54
N ASP A 257 -2.96 21.60 1.73
CA ASP A 257 -3.03 23.07 1.66
C ASP A 257 -4.14 23.59 0.70
N GLY A 258 -4.92 22.68 0.10
CA GLY A 258 -5.98 22.99 -0.86
C GLY A 258 -5.50 23.11 -2.31
N THR A 259 -4.21 22.96 -2.60
CA THR A 259 -3.69 22.97 -3.98
C THR A 259 -3.76 21.59 -4.63
N THR A 260 -4.05 21.54 -5.93
CA THR A 260 -3.89 20.33 -6.74
C THR A 260 -2.62 20.42 -7.58
N LYS A 261 -1.82 19.35 -7.59
CA LYS A 261 -0.67 19.20 -8.48
C LYS A 261 -0.88 17.98 -9.39
N THR A 262 -1.05 18.25 -10.68
CA THR A 262 -1.11 17.23 -11.73
C THR A 262 0.30 16.79 -12.15
N VAL A 263 0.48 15.50 -12.41
CA VAL A 263 1.68 14.91 -13.01
C VAL A 263 1.27 13.99 -14.16
N GLU A 264 1.89 14.17 -15.33
CA GLU A 264 1.90 13.18 -16.42
C GLU A 264 3.21 12.38 -16.35
N THR A 265 3.09 11.06 -16.38
CA THR A 265 4.24 10.13 -16.49
C THR A 265 4.51 9.79 -17.96
N LEU A 266 5.65 9.16 -18.25
CA LEU A 266 5.96 8.70 -19.61
C LEU A 266 5.00 7.57 -20.01
N GLU A 267 4.46 7.61 -21.24
CA GLU A 267 3.63 6.52 -21.79
C GLU A 267 4.38 5.19 -21.83
N VAL A 268 5.70 5.25 -22.03
CA VAL A 268 6.64 4.12 -21.91
C VAL A 268 7.77 4.57 -20.98
N GLY A 269 7.76 4.08 -19.73
CA GLY A 269 8.80 4.35 -18.73
C GLY A 269 10.10 3.56 -18.97
N ASP A 270 11.08 3.74 -18.09
CA ASP A 270 12.37 3.03 -18.16
C ASP A 270 12.20 1.53 -17.82
N ALA A 271 12.73 0.63 -18.65
CA ALA A 271 12.63 -0.81 -18.41
C ALA A 271 13.39 -1.31 -17.15
N ASN A 272 14.34 -0.51 -16.65
CA ASN A 272 15.28 -0.88 -15.60
C ASN A 272 14.92 -0.32 -14.21
N TYR A 273 13.67 0.12 -14.01
CA TYR A 273 13.21 0.71 -12.73
C TYR A 273 13.96 1.99 -12.32
N ASN A 274 14.41 2.79 -13.30
CA ASN A 274 15.11 4.07 -13.07
C ASN A 274 14.26 5.29 -13.44
N GLY A 275 12.95 5.11 -13.72
CA GLY A 275 12.06 6.21 -14.07
C GLY A 275 11.80 7.17 -12.90
N PRO A 276 11.36 8.42 -13.18
CA PRO A 276 11.25 9.49 -12.20
C PRO A 276 10.30 9.19 -11.03
N MET A 277 10.69 9.64 -9.84
CA MET A 277 9.84 9.65 -8.65
C MET A 277 9.34 11.09 -8.40
N HIS A 278 8.06 11.32 -8.60
CA HIS A 278 7.41 12.62 -8.48
C HIS A 278 7.07 12.93 -7.02
N LYS A 279 8.10 13.26 -6.25
CA LYS A 279 8.10 13.41 -4.78
C LYS A 279 7.62 14.76 -4.25
N GLY A 280 7.41 14.82 -2.93
CA GLY A 280 7.27 16.05 -2.15
C GLY A 280 5.84 16.59 -2.03
N ASN A 281 4.83 15.81 -2.38
CA ASN A 281 3.42 16.23 -2.37
C ASN A 281 2.80 15.91 -1.00
N ALA A 282 2.25 16.91 -0.31
CA ALA A 282 1.61 16.73 0.99
C ALA A 282 0.13 16.37 0.78
N ALA A 283 -0.12 15.27 0.08
CA ALA A 283 -1.44 14.85 -0.38
C ALA A 283 -1.90 13.57 0.33
N SER A 284 -3.07 13.63 0.95
CA SER A 284 -3.75 12.47 1.54
C SER A 284 -4.73 11.81 0.58
N VAL A 285 -5.17 12.54 -0.44
CA VAL A 285 -6.04 12.05 -1.53
C VAL A 285 -5.34 12.17 -2.88
N CYS A 286 -5.33 11.09 -3.63
CA CYS A 286 -4.77 11.01 -4.98
C CYS A 286 -5.80 10.46 -5.97
N GLU A 287 -5.90 11.10 -7.13
CA GLU A 287 -6.77 10.68 -8.24
C GLU A 287 -5.90 10.31 -9.45
N MET A 288 -6.04 9.10 -9.99
CA MET A 288 -5.27 8.59 -11.12
C MET A 288 -6.18 8.27 -12.30
N TYR A 289 -5.70 8.56 -13.50
CA TYR A 289 -6.42 8.34 -14.76
C TYR A 289 -5.47 8.24 -15.96
N GLY A 290 -5.99 7.86 -17.12
CA GLY A 290 -5.18 7.57 -18.31
C GLY A 290 -5.85 7.90 -19.63
N LYS A 291 -5.07 7.77 -20.71
CA LYS A 291 -5.55 7.96 -22.09
C LYS A 291 -6.46 6.82 -22.57
N THR A 292 -6.35 5.64 -21.94
CA THR A 292 -7.26 4.51 -22.23
C THR A 292 -8.47 4.61 -21.30
N ASN A 293 -9.67 4.73 -21.90
CA ASN A 293 -10.93 5.02 -21.21
C ASN A 293 -10.84 6.20 -20.22
N PRO A 294 -10.75 7.46 -20.72
CA PRO A 294 -10.55 8.64 -19.86
C PRO A 294 -11.69 8.98 -18.88
N SER A 295 -12.80 8.24 -18.88
CA SER A 295 -13.84 8.28 -17.83
C SER A 295 -13.48 7.44 -16.60
N TYR A 296 -12.46 6.58 -16.68
CA TYR A 296 -12.02 5.76 -15.55
C TYR A 296 -11.24 6.64 -14.56
N ARG A 297 -11.55 6.49 -13.28
CA ARG A 297 -10.84 7.11 -12.17
C ARG A 297 -10.48 6.10 -11.09
N PHE A 298 -9.28 6.24 -10.57
CA PHE A 298 -8.77 5.41 -9.48
C PHE A 298 -8.36 6.35 -8.35
N TYR A 299 -9.04 6.25 -7.22
CA TYR A 299 -8.78 7.05 -6.04
C TYR A 299 -7.98 6.22 -5.04
N ALA A 300 -7.01 6.86 -4.39
CA ALA A 300 -6.31 6.32 -3.23
C ALA A 300 -6.30 7.40 -2.13
N GLU A 301 -6.76 7.03 -0.95
CA GLU A 301 -7.12 7.94 0.15
C GLU A 301 -6.50 7.42 1.45
N VAL A 302 -6.02 8.32 2.30
CA VAL A 302 -5.43 8.01 3.60
C VAL A 302 -6.05 8.91 4.67
N PHE A 303 -6.67 8.32 5.68
CA PHE A 303 -7.50 9.05 6.65
C PHE A 303 -6.80 9.37 7.97
N THR A 304 -5.79 8.59 8.38
CA THR A 304 -5.04 8.87 9.62
C THR A 304 -3.70 9.53 9.30
N ILE A 305 -3.69 10.87 9.15
CA ILE A 305 -2.53 11.62 8.65
C ILE A 305 -1.31 11.52 9.58
N GLU A 306 -1.53 11.52 10.89
CA GLU A 306 -0.47 11.34 11.89
C GLU A 306 0.13 9.93 11.80
N ASP A 307 -0.69 8.88 11.95
CA ASP A 307 -0.22 7.50 11.98
C ASP A 307 0.19 6.92 10.62
N SER A 308 -0.42 7.36 9.53
CA SER A 308 -0.09 6.85 8.20
C SER A 308 1.04 7.62 7.53
N LEU A 309 1.15 8.93 7.78
CA LEU A 309 2.02 9.85 7.00
C LEU A 309 2.98 10.67 7.85
N ASN A 310 2.93 10.52 9.19
CA ASN A 310 3.72 11.31 10.15
C ASN A 310 3.60 12.83 9.87
N ASN A 311 2.37 13.30 9.64
CA ASN A 311 2.07 14.70 9.28
C ASN A 311 2.91 15.24 8.10
N PHE A 312 3.26 14.37 7.15
CA PHE A 312 4.13 14.67 6.00
C PHE A 312 5.52 15.23 6.36
N ALA A 313 6.05 14.90 7.55
CA ALA A 313 7.33 15.40 8.06
C ALA A 313 8.57 14.87 7.32
N ASN A 314 8.42 13.87 6.45
CA ASN A 314 9.50 13.33 5.64
C ASN A 314 9.64 14.05 4.28
N ALA A 315 10.81 13.96 3.64
CA ALA A 315 11.08 14.67 2.38
C ALA A 315 10.40 14.07 1.14
N ASP A 316 10.09 12.77 1.14
CA ASP A 316 9.50 12.07 0.00
C ASP A 316 7.98 12.31 -0.08
N LYS A 317 7.31 12.37 1.09
CA LYS A 317 5.86 12.56 1.28
C LYS A 317 5.04 11.56 0.45
N THR A 318 3.90 11.97 -0.07
CA THR A 318 3.16 11.18 -1.06
C THR A 318 3.81 11.38 -2.43
N PHE A 319 4.14 10.28 -3.12
CA PHE A 319 4.83 10.34 -4.40
C PHE A 319 4.38 9.28 -5.39
N TYR A 320 4.52 9.60 -6.68
CA TYR A 320 4.20 8.69 -7.77
C TYR A 320 5.48 8.32 -8.50
N TRP A 321 5.73 7.02 -8.65
CA TRP A 321 6.87 6.49 -9.36
C TRP A 321 6.45 6.11 -10.79
N ASP A 322 7.08 6.73 -11.77
CA ASP A 322 7.15 6.25 -13.14
C ASP A 322 8.01 4.98 -13.14
N MET A 323 7.39 3.86 -12.76
CA MET A 323 8.12 2.70 -12.25
C MET A 323 8.82 1.92 -13.34
N ASN A 324 8.09 1.51 -14.39
CA ASN A 324 8.69 0.78 -15.51
C ASN A 324 7.95 1.00 -16.84
N THR A 325 8.31 0.27 -17.90
CA THR A 325 7.66 0.35 -19.24
C THR A 325 6.14 0.13 -19.26
N THR A 326 5.53 -0.40 -18.20
CA THR A 326 4.13 -0.84 -18.18
C THR A 326 3.32 -0.34 -16.98
N HIS A 327 3.96 0.02 -15.87
CA HIS A 327 3.30 0.37 -14.62
C HIS A 327 3.87 1.64 -14.00
N ASN A 328 3.00 2.36 -13.29
CA ASN A 328 3.31 3.36 -12.30
C ASN A 328 2.97 2.79 -10.91
N LYS A 329 3.46 3.45 -9.85
CA LYS A 329 3.04 3.11 -8.49
C LYS A 329 3.03 4.33 -7.57
N LEU A 330 1.93 4.51 -6.86
CA LEU A 330 1.74 5.50 -5.81
C LEU A 330 2.27 4.97 -4.48
N TYR A 331 2.87 5.87 -3.70
CA TYR A 331 3.43 5.62 -2.38
C TYR A 331 3.01 6.71 -1.40
N PHE A 332 2.43 6.31 -0.28
CA PHE A 332 2.18 7.14 0.89
C PHE A 332 3.26 6.83 1.93
N SER A 333 4.25 7.72 2.07
CA SER A 333 5.43 7.47 2.94
C SER A 333 5.31 8.12 4.32
N LYS A 334 5.77 7.40 5.36
CA LYS A 334 5.75 7.86 6.76
C LYS A 334 7.10 8.46 7.20
N PHE A 335 8.20 7.76 6.96
CA PHE A 335 9.52 8.09 7.54
C PHE A 335 10.57 8.55 6.51
N ASN A 336 11.67 9.14 7.00
CA ASN A 336 12.77 9.62 6.16
C ASN A 336 13.70 8.49 5.69
N SER A 337 14.28 8.65 4.50
CA SER A 337 15.18 7.66 3.88
C SER A 337 16.57 7.58 4.51
N ASN A 338 17.09 8.71 5.03
CA ASN A 338 18.48 8.84 5.47
C ASN A 338 18.65 8.89 7.00
N THR A 339 17.56 9.08 7.75
CA THR A 339 17.58 9.24 9.21
C THR A 339 16.61 8.25 9.84
N PRO A 340 17.06 7.33 10.71
CA PRO A 340 16.17 6.41 11.39
C PRO A 340 15.29 7.14 12.42
N THR A 341 14.01 6.81 12.42
CA THR A 341 13.05 7.18 13.48
C THR A 341 12.91 6.01 14.45
N LYS A 342 13.22 6.21 15.73
CA LYS A 342 12.96 5.20 16.77
C LYS A 342 11.46 5.21 17.12
N VAL A 343 10.88 4.02 17.20
CA VAL A 343 9.55 3.74 17.74
C VAL A 343 9.76 2.91 18.99
N ALA A 344 9.13 3.30 20.10
CA ALA A 344 9.35 2.66 21.39
C ALA A 344 8.47 1.42 21.57
N ALA A 345 8.95 0.43 22.31
CA ALA A 345 8.07 -0.62 22.84
C ALA A 345 6.90 0.00 23.63
N GLY A 346 5.69 -0.53 23.43
CA GLY A 346 4.44 0.03 23.96
C GLY A 346 3.84 1.16 23.14
N THR A 347 4.40 1.51 21.97
CA THR A 347 3.70 2.38 21.00
C THR A 347 2.57 1.61 20.34
N GLU A 348 1.45 2.28 20.08
CA GLU A 348 0.36 1.79 19.24
C GLU A 348 0.15 2.76 18.06
N TRP A 349 -0.24 2.25 16.88
CA TRP A 349 -0.65 3.05 15.72
C TRP A 349 -1.93 2.48 15.09
N HIS A 350 -2.72 3.34 14.46
CA HIS A 350 -3.85 2.97 13.62
C HIS A 350 -3.74 3.62 12.23
N THR A 351 -3.41 2.84 11.20
CA THR A 351 -3.36 3.32 9.80
C THR A 351 -4.65 2.97 9.06
N SER A 352 -5.32 3.96 8.47
CA SER A 352 -6.53 3.74 7.66
C SER A 352 -6.36 4.33 6.26
N CYS A 353 -6.64 3.51 5.24
CA CYS A 353 -6.60 3.91 3.84
C CYS A 353 -7.67 3.20 3.01
N ARG A 354 -7.97 3.76 1.83
CA ARG A 354 -9.00 3.24 0.92
C ARG A 354 -8.62 3.47 -0.53
N TRP A 355 -9.01 2.53 -1.37
CA TRP A 355 -8.94 2.61 -2.81
C TRP A 355 -10.34 2.48 -3.41
N THR A 356 -10.68 3.35 -4.37
CA THR A 356 -11.97 3.27 -5.10
C THR A 356 -11.76 3.35 -6.61
N PHE A 357 -12.38 2.46 -7.38
CA PHE A 357 -12.45 2.54 -8.84
C PHE A 357 -13.81 3.08 -9.30
N VAL A 358 -13.82 4.15 -10.10
CA VAL A 358 -15.01 4.73 -10.74
C VAL A 358 -14.93 4.51 -12.25
N ALA A 359 -15.92 3.80 -12.81
CA ALA A 359 -15.94 3.38 -14.21
C ALA A 359 -16.55 4.39 -15.19
N ASP A 360 -17.35 5.34 -14.70
CA ASP A 360 -18.00 6.36 -15.52
C ASP A 360 -18.01 7.70 -14.78
N TYR A 361 -16.85 8.36 -14.72
CA TYR A 361 -16.72 9.70 -14.16
C TYR A 361 -17.12 10.75 -15.21
N GLU A 362 -18.33 11.27 -15.09
CA GLU A 362 -18.71 12.54 -15.73
C GLU A 362 -18.04 13.69 -14.95
N ALA A 363 -17.10 14.40 -15.59
CA ALA A 363 -16.53 15.60 -14.98
C ALA A 363 -17.65 16.63 -14.78
N PRO A 364 -17.76 17.27 -13.59
CA PRO A 364 -18.80 18.25 -13.34
C PRO A 364 -18.73 19.37 -14.38
N GLU A 365 -19.86 19.68 -15.02
CA GLU A 365 -19.91 20.72 -16.04
C GLU A 365 -19.33 22.02 -15.47
N THR A 366 -18.21 22.48 -16.04
CA THR A 366 -17.66 23.79 -15.70
C THR A 366 -18.70 24.83 -16.12
N SER A 367 -19.41 25.41 -15.15
CA SER A 367 -20.41 26.45 -15.38
C SER A 367 -19.77 27.61 -16.13
N GLY A 368 -20.01 27.66 -17.45
CA GLY A 368 -19.34 28.56 -18.36
C GLY A 368 -19.85 30.00 -18.27
N GLU A 369 -19.61 30.67 -17.14
CA GLU A 369 -19.72 32.13 -17.07
C GLU A 369 -18.45 32.79 -17.62
N ALA A 370 -18.26 32.64 -18.93
CA ALA A 370 -17.51 33.60 -19.71
C ALA A 370 -18.39 34.85 -19.90
N SER A 371 -18.31 35.78 -18.94
CA SER A 371 -18.94 37.10 -19.05
C SER A 371 -18.44 37.83 -20.30
N ALA A 372 -19.38 38.34 -21.11
CA ALA A 372 -19.12 39.05 -22.36
C ALA A 372 -18.58 40.48 -22.18
#